data_AF-A0A6N8DN00-F1
#
_entry.id   AF-A0A6N8DN00-F1
#
_cell.length_a   1.000
_cell.length_b   1.000
_cell.length_c   1.000
_cell.angle_alpha   90.00
_cell.angle_beta   90.00
_cell.angle_gamma   90.00
#
_symmetry.space_group_name_H-M   'P 1'
#
loop_
_entity.id
_entity.type
_entity.pdbx_description
1 polymer ?
#
loop_
_entity_poly.entity_id
_entity_poly.type
_entity_poly.pdbx_seq_one_letter_code
_entity_poly.pdbx_strand_id
1 'polypeptide(L)'
;MLKDVRPPHILLASGNMMKLLNNLNHILAPAEITKLTDEINKNVIGLYELGIAHYKFARRVADQNWRQKISRLYYASYNAKRAISLKNSGEFSTDSSDHQNIMKLPDGFNNGSTYATFLKTLRDDRNIADYSHLATMSDLIMTPGDAASKTKAFLDDCKQFLISKAVPL
;
A
#
# COMPACT_ATOMS: atom_id res chain seq x y z
N MET A 1 -19.53 34.35 18.12
CA MET A 1 -19.22 35.04 16.85
C MET A 1 -18.23 34.15 16.09
N LEU A 2 -18.72 33.24 15.24
CA LEU A 2 -17.88 32.42 14.34
C LEU A 2 -17.66 33.24 13.07
N LYS A 3 -16.58 34.03 13.02
CA LYS A 3 -16.38 35.01 11.94
C LYS A 3 -15.43 34.58 10.81
N ASP A 4 -14.98 33.33 10.77
CA ASP A 4 -14.02 32.88 9.73
C ASP A 4 -14.25 31.45 9.20
N VAL A 5 -15.49 30.95 9.19
CA VAL A 5 -15.77 29.64 8.57
C VAL A 5 -16.16 29.84 7.10
N ARG A 6 -15.18 29.79 6.19
CA ARG A 6 -15.45 29.70 4.74
C ARG A 6 -15.88 28.25 4.39
N PRO A 7 -16.99 28.03 3.65
CA PRO A 7 -17.53 26.70 3.39
C PRO A 7 -16.86 26.00 2.17
N PRO A 8 -16.71 24.65 2.15
CA PRO A 8 -16.48 23.76 3.28
C PRO A 8 -15.19 22.93 3.06
N HIS A 9 -14.15 23.21 3.86
CA HIS A 9 -12.92 22.41 3.90
C HIS A 9 -13.16 20.91 4.17
N ILE A 10 -14.29 20.54 4.78
CA ILE A 10 -14.69 19.15 5.07
C ILE A 10 -15.00 18.34 3.81
N LEU A 11 -15.69 18.90 2.80
CA LEU A 11 -16.01 18.15 1.58
C LEU A 11 -14.75 17.88 0.74
N LEU A 12 -13.80 18.82 0.72
CA LEU A 12 -12.49 18.62 0.09
C LEU A 12 -11.59 17.65 0.89
N ALA A 13 -11.80 17.56 2.21
CA ALA A 13 -11.08 16.61 3.05
C ALA A 13 -11.62 15.17 2.92
N SER A 14 -12.84 14.96 2.41
CA SER A 14 -13.42 13.61 2.26
C SER A 14 -12.59 12.67 1.37
N GLY A 15 -11.84 13.21 0.40
CA GLY A 15 -10.90 12.44 -0.42
C GLY A 15 -9.60 12.06 0.28
N ASN A 16 -9.40 12.46 1.54
CA ASN A 16 -8.22 12.15 2.33
C ASN A 16 -8.60 11.98 3.81
N MET A 17 -8.72 10.73 4.25
CA MET A 17 -9.26 10.41 5.57
C MET A 17 -8.45 10.99 6.73
N MET A 18 -7.14 11.15 6.59
CA MET A 18 -6.30 11.76 7.63
C MET A 18 -6.52 13.27 7.74
N LYS A 19 -6.71 13.97 6.61
CA LYS A 19 -7.12 15.39 6.61
C LYS A 19 -8.51 15.57 7.20
N LEU A 20 -9.44 14.68 6.87
CA LEU A 20 -10.79 14.70 7.44
C LEU A 20 -10.74 14.53 8.95
N LEU A 21 -10.01 13.53 9.44
CA LEU A 21 -9.82 13.27 10.88
C LEU A 21 -9.25 14.52 11.60
N ASN A 22 -8.19 15.11 11.06
CA ASN A 22 -7.56 16.30 11.64
C ASN A 22 -8.53 17.49 11.73
N ASN A 23 -9.33 17.72 10.68
CA ASN A 23 -10.33 18.80 10.69
C ASN A 23 -11.45 18.55 11.69
N LEU A 24 -11.87 17.30 11.85
CA LEU A 24 -12.97 16.93 12.76
C LEU A 24 -12.53 16.86 14.23
N ASN A 25 -11.23 16.69 14.51
CA ASN A 25 -10.70 16.51 15.86
C ASN A 25 -10.97 17.69 16.81
N HIS A 26 -11.24 18.88 16.27
CA HIS A 26 -11.59 20.08 17.04
C HIS A 26 -13.09 20.32 17.17
N ILE A 27 -13.91 19.52 16.48
CA ILE A 27 -15.36 19.69 16.38
C ILE A 27 -16.09 18.56 17.08
N LEU A 28 -15.62 17.32 16.90
CA LEU A 28 -16.26 16.14 17.44
C LEU A 28 -15.70 15.77 18.81
N ALA A 29 -16.54 15.12 19.62
CA ALA A 29 -16.10 14.54 20.87
C ALA A 29 -15.04 13.45 20.62
N PRO A 30 -14.09 13.23 21.55
CA PRO A 30 -13.03 12.24 21.39
C PRO A 30 -13.52 10.82 21.06
N ALA A 31 -14.68 10.43 21.59
CA ALA A 31 -15.30 9.14 21.30
C ALA A 31 -15.66 8.96 19.81
N GLU A 32 -16.09 10.03 19.13
CA GLU A 32 -16.44 9.97 17.71
C GLU A 32 -15.19 9.95 16.81
N ILE A 33 -14.12 10.66 17.21
CA ILE A 33 -12.82 10.59 16.54
C ILE A 33 -12.21 9.19 16.64
N THR A 34 -12.42 8.53 17.78
CA THR A 34 -11.98 7.14 17.98
C THR A 34 -12.66 6.21 16.98
N LYS A 35 -13.99 6.31 16.79
CA LYS A 35 -14.72 5.51 15.78
C LYS A 35 -14.19 5.70 14.36
N LEU A 36 -13.88 6.94 13.98
CA LEU A 36 -13.29 7.24 12.66
C LEU A 36 -11.89 6.63 12.53
N THR A 37 -11.08 6.72 13.58
CA THR A 37 -9.74 6.12 13.62
C THR A 37 -9.81 4.61 13.51
N ASP A 38 -10.76 3.97 14.19
CA ASP A 38 -10.98 2.53 14.16
C ASP A 38 -11.38 2.06 12.76
N GLU A 39 -12.27 2.79 12.08
CA GLU A 39 -12.66 2.45 10.71
C GLU A 39 -11.49 2.63 9.72
N ILE A 40 -10.68 3.68 9.85
CA ILE A 40 -9.45 3.84 9.06
C ILE A 40 -8.50 2.65 9.31
N ASN A 41 -8.27 2.29 10.57
CA ASN A 41 -7.43 1.17 10.95
C ASN A 41 -7.94 -0.14 10.36
N LYS A 42 -9.25 -0.40 10.40
CA LYS A 42 -9.87 -1.57 9.78
C LYS A 42 -9.59 -1.67 8.28
N ASN A 43 -9.68 -0.57 7.55
CA ASN A 43 -9.37 -0.53 6.12
C ASN A 43 -7.87 -0.72 5.84
N VAL A 44 -7.00 -0.13 6.67
CA VAL A 44 -5.55 -0.33 6.60
C VAL A 44 -5.19 -1.81 6.81
N ILE A 45 -5.79 -2.44 7.83
CA ILE A 45 -5.59 -3.87 8.14
C ILE A 45 -6.05 -4.72 6.95
N GLY A 46 -7.26 -4.48 6.42
CA GLY A 46 -7.78 -5.24 5.28
C GLY A 46 -6.88 -5.15 4.03
N LEU A 47 -6.33 -3.97 3.74
CA LEU A 47 -5.36 -3.80 2.64
C LEU A 47 -4.07 -4.58 2.89
N TYR A 48 -3.52 -4.51 4.10
CA TYR A 48 -2.30 -5.24 4.45
C TYR A 48 -2.52 -6.75 4.39
N GLU A 49 -3.62 -7.25 4.94
CA GLU A 49 -4.00 -8.67 4.91
C GLU A 49 -4.22 -9.19 3.49
N LEU A 50 -4.83 -8.39 2.61
CA LEU A 50 -4.93 -8.71 1.19
C LEU A 50 -3.54 -8.84 0.55
N GLY A 51 -2.61 -7.96 0.90
CA GLY A 51 -1.21 -8.07 0.50
C GLY A 51 -0.57 -9.40 0.95
N ILE A 52 -0.78 -9.78 2.20
CA ILE A 52 -0.32 -11.05 2.77
C ILE A 52 -0.96 -12.25 2.07
N ALA A 53 -2.25 -12.20 1.73
CA ALA A 53 -2.94 -13.26 1.00
C ALA A 53 -2.32 -13.47 -0.39
N HIS A 54 -2.04 -12.40 -1.12
CA HIS A 54 -1.34 -12.48 -2.41
C HIS A 54 0.06 -13.07 -2.28
N TYR A 55 0.82 -12.67 -1.26
CA TYR A 55 2.16 -13.23 -1.00
C TYR A 55 2.09 -14.73 -0.70
N LYS A 56 1.21 -15.15 0.21
CA LYS A 56 1.00 -16.57 0.55
C LYS A 56 0.59 -17.39 -0.67
N PHE A 57 -0.27 -16.85 -1.52
CA PHE A 57 -0.62 -17.47 -2.79
C PHE A 57 0.62 -17.62 -3.68
N ALA A 58 1.37 -16.54 -3.92
CA ALA A 58 2.56 -16.56 -4.77
C ALA A 58 3.60 -17.59 -4.31
N ARG A 59 3.79 -17.74 -2.99
CA ARG A 59 4.71 -18.73 -2.40
C ARG A 59 4.33 -20.19 -2.67
N ARG A 60 3.06 -20.47 -2.96
CA ARG A 60 2.55 -21.81 -3.27
C ARG A 60 2.55 -22.12 -4.77
N VAL A 61 2.65 -21.10 -5.61
CA VAL A 61 2.75 -21.28 -7.07
C VAL A 61 4.11 -21.90 -7.41
N ALA A 62 4.15 -22.89 -8.29
CA ALA A 62 5.40 -23.47 -8.79
C ALA A 62 6.19 -22.46 -9.64
N ASP A 63 7.52 -22.55 -9.67
CA ASP A 63 8.37 -21.60 -10.41
C ASP A 63 8.13 -21.61 -11.92
N GLN A 64 7.71 -22.75 -12.49
CA GLN A 64 7.28 -22.84 -13.90
C GLN A 64 6.11 -21.90 -14.22
N ASN A 65 5.30 -21.54 -13.23
CA ASN A 65 4.19 -20.58 -13.34
C ASN A 65 4.65 -19.18 -12.91
N TRP A 66 5.87 -18.79 -13.29
CA TRP A 66 6.53 -17.55 -12.88
C TRP A 66 5.68 -16.30 -13.14
N ARG A 67 4.89 -16.28 -14.22
CA ARG A 67 4.01 -15.15 -14.57
C ARG A 67 3.02 -14.85 -13.44
N GLN A 68 2.29 -15.87 -13.02
CA GLN A 68 1.33 -15.77 -11.93
C GLN A 68 2.03 -15.44 -10.61
N LYS A 69 3.22 -16.01 -10.38
CA LYS A 69 4.03 -15.73 -9.19
C LYS A 69 4.42 -14.25 -9.12
N ILE A 70 5.04 -13.70 -10.15
CA ILE A 70 5.47 -12.29 -10.23
C ILE A 70 4.28 -11.35 -10.10
N SER A 71 3.19 -11.61 -10.83
CA SER A 71 1.95 -10.83 -10.74
C SER A 71 1.43 -10.76 -9.31
N ARG A 72 1.39 -11.90 -8.61
CA ARG A 72 0.91 -11.97 -7.22
C ARG A 72 1.87 -11.33 -6.22
N LEU A 73 3.19 -11.43 -6.43
CA LEU A 73 4.17 -10.71 -5.61
C LEU A 73 4.05 -9.19 -5.76
N TYR A 74 3.78 -8.72 -6.98
CA TYR A 74 3.47 -7.31 -7.22
C TYR A 74 2.22 -6.86 -6.47
N TYR A 75 1.10 -7.59 -6.59
CA TYR A 75 -0.13 -7.25 -5.87
C TYR A 75 0.02 -7.36 -4.35
N ALA A 76 0.88 -8.23 -3.85
CA ALA A 76 1.23 -8.27 -2.43
C ALA A 76 1.86 -6.96 -1.97
N SER A 77 2.90 -6.53 -2.69
CA SER A 77 3.62 -5.29 -2.40
C SER A 77 2.75 -4.05 -2.60
N TYR A 78 1.94 -4.02 -3.67
CA TYR A 78 1.06 -2.89 -3.96
C TYR A 78 0.01 -2.68 -2.86
N ASN A 79 -0.66 -3.73 -2.40
CA ASN A 79 -1.68 -3.60 -1.35
C ASN A 79 -1.06 -3.18 -0.01
N ALA A 80 0.11 -3.71 0.35
CA ALA A 80 0.83 -3.25 1.53
C ALA A 80 1.26 -1.77 1.42
N LYS A 81 1.72 -1.33 0.23
CA LYS A 81 2.01 0.08 -0.04
C LYS A 81 0.76 0.95 0.13
N ARG A 82 -0.41 0.50 -0.32
CA ARG A 82 -1.67 1.24 -0.12
C ARG A 82 -2.04 1.35 1.35
N ALA A 83 -1.83 0.29 2.14
CA ALA A 83 -2.07 0.31 3.58
C ALA A 83 -1.22 1.40 4.28
N ILE A 84 0.08 1.47 3.98
CA ILE A 84 0.97 2.49 4.56
C ILE A 84 0.63 3.91 4.08
N SER A 85 0.23 4.09 2.80
CA SER A 85 -0.18 5.39 2.27
C SER A 85 -1.47 5.89 2.94
N LEU A 86 -2.47 5.02 3.07
CA LEU A 86 -3.73 5.34 3.73
C LEU A 86 -3.48 5.75 5.19
N LYS A 87 -2.65 5.00 5.92
CA LYS A 87 -2.38 5.31 7.33
C LYS A 87 -1.53 6.57 7.51
N ASN A 88 -0.54 6.79 6.65
CA ASN A 88 0.42 7.87 6.82
C ASN A 88 -0.16 9.23 6.40
N SER A 89 -0.68 9.31 5.18
CA SER A 89 -1.10 10.57 4.57
C SER A 89 -2.59 10.62 4.26
N GLY A 90 -3.34 9.54 4.48
CA GLY A 90 -4.74 9.43 4.04
C GLY A 90 -4.89 9.32 2.53
N GLU A 91 -3.79 9.10 1.80
CA GLU A 91 -3.78 8.97 0.35
C GLU A 91 -4.37 7.62 -0.03
N PHE A 92 -5.47 7.67 -0.78
CA PHE A 92 -6.15 6.51 -1.33
C PHE A 92 -6.67 6.88 -2.71
N SER A 93 -6.43 6.01 -3.67
CA SER A 93 -6.96 6.14 -5.03
C SER A 93 -7.64 4.84 -5.43
N THR A 94 -8.77 4.97 -6.11
CA THR A 94 -9.44 3.89 -6.86
C THR A 94 -9.11 3.95 -8.35
N ASP A 95 -8.34 4.95 -8.79
CA ASP A 95 -7.91 5.03 -10.18
C ASP A 95 -6.95 3.88 -10.49
N SER A 96 -7.29 3.16 -11.57
CA SER A 96 -6.45 2.15 -12.18
C SER A 96 -5.01 2.63 -12.45
N SER A 97 -4.76 3.94 -12.63
CA SER A 97 -3.44 4.51 -12.91
C SER A 97 -2.52 4.63 -11.69
N ASP A 98 -3.06 4.56 -10.46
CA ASP A 98 -2.32 4.78 -9.20
C ASP A 98 -1.14 3.82 -9.00
N HIS A 99 -1.21 2.66 -9.62
CA HIS A 99 -0.16 1.66 -9.63
C HIS A 99 1.19 2.18 -10.22
N GLN A 100 1.18 3.30 -10.95
CA GLN A 100 2.36 4.03 -11.41
C GLN A 100 3.15 4.68 -10.26
N ASN A 101 2.49 5.03 -9.17
CA ASN A 101 3.08 5.70 -8.00
C ASN A 101 3.54 4.72 -6.91
N ILE A 102 3.70 3.44 -7.23
CA ILE A 102 4.07 2.41 -6.25
C ILE A 102 5.41 2.70 -5.55
N MET A 103 6.31 3.45 -6.20
CA MET A 103 7.62 3.82 -5.67
C MET A 103 7.57 4.87 -4.54
N LYS A 104 6.46 5.60 -4.42
CA LYS A 104 6.33 6.72 -3.46
C LYS A 104 5.97 6.17 -2.08
N LEU A 105 6.98 6.06 -1.21
CA LEU A 105 6.83 5.64 0.18
C LEU A 105 6.79 6.85 1.12
N PRO A 106 6.19 6.71 2.33
CA PRO A 106 6.24 7.73 3.36
C PRO A 106 7.66 8.17 3.72
N ASP A 107 7.82 9.45 4.06
CA ASP A 107 9.05 9.95 4.66
C ASP A 107 9.35 9.21 5.97
N GLY A 108 10.62 8.85 6.17
CA GLY A 108 11.05 8.07 7.34
C GLY A 108 10.69 6.58 7.28
N PHE A 109 10.18 6.06 6.17
CA PHE A 109 10.04 4.62 5.97
C PHE A 109 11.43 3.96 5.87
N ASN A 110 11.69 2.97 6.72
CA ASN A 110 12.97 2.26 6.74
C ASN A 110 13.29 1.67 5.36
N ASN A 111 14.51 1.88 4.88
CA ASN A 111 14.97 1.43 3.56
C ASN A 111 14.13 1.97 2.38
N GLY A 112 13.48 3.13 2.53
CA GLY A 112 12.55 3.68 1.55
C GLY A 112 13.12 3.79 0.13
N SER A 113 14.36 4.23 -0.05
CA SER A 113 15.01 4.32 -1.38
C SER A 113 15.25 2.95 -2.01
N THR A 114 15.69 1.97 -1.20
CA THR A 114 15.87 0.58 -1.62
C THR A 114 14.55 -0.03 -2.07
N TYR A 115 13.48 0.17 -1.29
CA TYR A 115 12.16 -0.33 -1.64
C TYR A 115 11.54 0.38 -2.83
N ALA A 116 11.73 1.69 -2.98
CA ALA A 116 11.27 2.41 -4.18
C ALA A 116 11.85 1.80 -5.46
N THR A 117 13.15 1.48 -5.44
CA THR A 117 13.82 0.80 -6.56
C THR A 117 13.25 -0.60 -6.79
N PHE A 118 13.14 -1.41 -5.72
CA PHE A 118 12.56 -2.75 -5.80
C PHE A 118 11.12 -2.75 -6.35
N LEU A 119 10.26 -1.86 -5.86
CA LEU A 119 8.86 -1.77 -6.26
C LEU A 119 8.72 -1.35 -7.72
N LYS A 120 9.62 -0.47 -8.20
CA LYS A 120 9.72 -0.14 -9.63
C LYS A 120 10.03 -1.38 -10.45
N THR A 121 11.10 -2.07 -10.11
CA THR A 121 11.53 -3.28 -10.83
C THR A 121 10.44 -4.34 -10.83
N LEU A 122 9.78 -4.57 -9.69
CA LEU A 122 8.69 -5.54 -9.57
C LEU A 122 7.47 -5.15 -10.43
N ARG A 123 7.18 -3.86 -10.58
CA ARG A 123 6.13 -3.36 -11.47
C ARG A 123 6.47 -3.66 -12.94
N ASP A 124 7.72 -3.41 -13.33
CA ASP A 124 8.19 -3.64 -14.70
C ASP A 124 8.16 -5.15 -15.03
N ASP A 125 8.65 -5.99 -14.11
CA ASP A 125 8.55 -7.45 -14.19
C ASP A 125 7.10 -7.94 -14.26
N ARG A 126 6.19 -7.34 -13.49
CA ARG A 126 4.75 -7.63 -13.57
C ARG A 126 4.17 -7.28 -14.93
N ASN A 127 4.60 -6.19 -15.55
CA ASN A 127 4.11 -5.84 -16.90
C ASN A 127 4.58 -6.87 -17.94
N ILE A 128 5.81 -7.37 -17.82
CA ILE A 128 6.32 -8.47 -18.65
C ILE A 128 5.50 -9.74 -18.38
N ALA A 129 5.26 -10.06 -17.12
CA ALA A 129 4.51 -11.25 -16.70
C ALA A 129 3.06 -11.26 -17.22
N ASP A 130 2.36 -10.13 -17.11
CA ASP A 130 0.92 -10.02 -17.38
C ASP A 130 0.59 -9.70 -18.85
N TYR A 131 1.46 -8.99 -19.57
CA TYR A 131 1.12 -8.46 -20.90
C TYR A 131 2.01 -8.94 -22.05
N SER A 132 3.22 -9.45 -21.78
CA SER A 132 4.10 -9.94 -22.85
C SER A 132 3.93 -11.44 -23.09
N HIS A 133 3.21 -11.79 -24.16
CA HIS A 133 2.94 -13.18 -24.53
C HIS A 133 4.17 -13.95 -25.03
N LEU A 134 5.19 -13.24 -25.52
CA LEU A 134 6.43 -13.84 -26.05
C LEU A 134 7.54 -13.95 -24.99
N ALA A 135 7.38 -13.28 -23.85
CA ALA A 135 8.41 -13.30 -22.82
C ALA A 135 8.62 -14.69 -22.21
N THR A 136 9.82 -14.86 -21.68
CA THR A 136 10.30 -16.02 -20.95
C THR A 136 10.78 -15.58 -19.58
N MET A 137 11.07 -16.53 -18.69
CA MET A 137 11.52 -16.21 -17.33
C MET A 137 12.85 -15.42 -17.33
N SER A 138 13.70 -15.61 -18.34
CA SER A 138 14.97 -14.88 -18.47
C SER A 138 14.82 -13.41 -18.84
N ASP A 139 13.63 -12.98 -19.28
CA ASP A 139 13.35 -11.56 -19.56
C ASP A 139 13.03 -10.77 -18.29
N LEU A 140 12.87 -11.45 -17.15
CA LEU A 140 12.67 -10.81 -15.85
C LEU A 140 13.97 -10.14 -15.36
N ILE A 141 13.82 -8.97 -14.75
CA ILE A 141 14.90 -8.27 -14.07
C ILE A 141 15.22 -8.97 -12.74
N MET A 142 14.21 -9.46 -12.02
CA MET A 142 14.39 -10.25 -10.80
C MET A 142 13.91 -11.69 -11.00
N THR A 143 14.67 -12.64 -10.45
CA THR A 143 14.19 -14.02 -10.37
C THR A 143 12.94 -14.09 -9.48
N PRO A 144 12.02 -15.05 -9.70
CA PRO A 144 10.86 -15.20 -8.83
C PRO A 144 11.21 -15.46 -7.36
N GLY A 145 12.36 -16.09 -7.10
CA GLY A 145 12.91 -16.29 -5.76
C GLY A 145 13.31 -14.97 -5.09
N ASP A 146 14.09 -14.15 -5.78
CA ASP A 146 14.52 -12.84 -5.27
C ASP A 146 13.34 -11.90 -5.06
N ALA A 147 12.41 -11.86 -6.02
CA ALA A 147 11.18 -11.09 -5.91
C ALA A 147 10.38 -11.53 -4.67
N ALA A 148 10.27 -12.83 -4.39
CA ALA A 148 9.57 -13.34 -3.21
C ALA A 148 10.27 -12.94 -1.90
N SER A 149 11.60 -13.04 -1.84
CA SER A 149 12.38 -12.66 -0.66
C SER A 149 12.29 -11.17 -0.37
N LYS A 150 12.44 -10.31 -1.39
CA LYS A 150 12.31 -8.85 -1.26
C LYS A 150 10.88 -8.43 -0.92
N THR A 151 9.88 -9.08 -1.50
CA THR A 151 8.47 -8.85 -1.15
C THR A 151 8.22 -9.18 0.32
N LYS A 152 8.78 -10.29 0.84
CA LYS A 152 8.63 -10.64 2.25
C LYS A 152 9.24 -9.59 3.17
N ALA A 153 10.48 -9.18 2.89
CA ALA A 153 11.16 -8.13 3.67
C ALA A 153 10.35 -6.82 3.65
N PHE A 154 9.85 -6.41 2.49
CA PHE A 154 9.00 -5.23 2.36
C PHE A 154 7.69 -5.35 3.17
N LEU A 155 7.03 -6.52 3.15
CA LEU A 155 5.83 -6.77 3.93
C LEU A 155 6.08 -6.71 5.44
N ASP A 156 7.24 -7.18 5.89
CA ASP A 156 7.66 -7.12 7.30
C ASP A 156 7.89 -5.67 7.73
N ASP A 157 8.62 -4.89 6.94
CA ASP A 157 8.88 -3.47 7.22
C ASP A 157 7.59 -2.64 7.15
N CYS A 158 6.66 -2.98 6.24
CA CYS A 158 5.32 -2.39 6.23
C CYS A 158 4.57 -2.68 7.54
N LYS A 159 4.63 -3.91 8.06
CA LYS A 159 4.00 -4.25 9.34
C LYS A 159 4.58 -3.41 10.47
N GLN A 160 5.90 -3.32 10.56
CA GLN A 160 6.57 -2.54 11.59
C GLN A 160 6.19 -1.06 11.51
N PHE A 161 6.17 -0.49 10.30
CA PHE A 161 5.72 0.88 10.09
C PHE A 161 4.27 1.07 10.56
N LEU A 162 3.35 0.19 10.18
CA LEU A 162 1.93 0.29 10.57
C LEU A 162 1.74 0.16 12.09
N ILE A 163 2.47 -0.75 12.74
CA ILE A 163 2.48 -0.89 14.21
C ILE A 163 2.98 0.40 14.87
N SER A 164 4.07 1.00 14.37
CA SER A 164 4.58 2.29 14.88
C SER A 164 3.60 3.46 14.69
N LYS A 165 2.61 3.31 13.80
CA LYS A 165 1.50 4.24 13.60
C LYS A 165 0.24 3.84 14.38
N ALA A 166 0.37 2.97 15.38
CA ALA A 166 -0.71 2.48 16.23
C ALA A 166 -1.84 1.75 15.46
N VAL A 167 -1.48 0.98 14.44
CA VAL A 167 -2.40 0.02 13.79
C VAL A 167 -2.22 -1.35 14.49
N PRO A 168 -3.31 -2.00 14.95
CA PRO A 168 -3.22 -3.29 15.64
C PRO A 168 -3.12 -4.46 14.65
N LEU A 169 -1.90 -4.86 14.27
CA LEU A 169 -1.57 -5.91 13.27
C LEU A 169 -0.87 -7.15 13.82
#